data_AF-A0A9P9UE67-F1
#
_entry.id   AF-A0A9P9UE67-F1
#
_cell.length_a   1.000
_cell.length_b   1.000
_cell.length_c   1.000
_cell.angle_alpha   90.00
_cell.angle_beta   90.00
_cell.angle_gamma   90.00
#
_symmetry.space_group_name_H-M   'P 1'
#
loop_
_entity.id
_entity.type
_entity.pdbx_description
1 polymer ?
#
loop_
_entity_poly.entity_id
_entity_poly.type
_entity_poly.pdbx_seq_one_letter_code
_entity_poly.pdbx_strand_id
1 'polypeptide(L)'
;MVIPFSRDPDFVNRGEILDQIDQQCSKPAARVALVGLGGVGKSHLAIEFAHRIAVRHPDTWVFWVYAGTQARVDEGFRAIADAAELPGRNDPKANITQLVCGWLCNERNGKWVMVLDSADDPDVFGAGTSRLVGGYKNTIKIGPMAQSDALLLLEKKLGSLSDTDMAVNLVRALDLVPLAISQAAAYIQRMSPRSSPKKYLDEFRKSERNRRKLLQYDGGDLRRDGGASNAILTTWQISFDYIRSKQPSAANLLSLMSFFDRQGILGWVLNPSRIAQDGDVSFEDDVAMLRDYCLITADETEDKFEMHGLVQLSTRRWLETFGQEETFRQQYIERMAASLPTGQFENWAIYRTLFAHARVASDYQPSENTVESWAILLHKGGWYSWLQGRYENAQQMLVKAKEVREKRLGKDDVATFLSTSFSYDTMCHTDIAHTPGFEVQ
;
A
#
# COMPACT_ATOMS: atom_id res chain seq x y z
N MET A 1 4.10 -25.84 -23.91
CA MET A 1 4.43 -24.58 -23.22
C MET A 1 3.16 -23.76 -23.08
N VAL A 2 2.76 -23.40 -21.85
CA VAL A 2 1.51 -22.63 -21.62
C VAL A 2 1.86 -21.40 -20.79
N ILE A 3 2.63 -20.47 -21.37
CA ILE A 3 2.80 -19.13 -20.79
C ILE A 3 1.78 -18.23 -21.50
N PRO A 4 0.68 -17.84 -20.85
CA PRO A 4 -0.39 -17.08 -21.50
C PRO A 4 0.00 -15.63 -21.81
N PHE A 5 1.18 -15.19 -21.37
CA PHE A 5 1.64 -13.82 -21.45
C PHE A 5 2.93 -13.67 -22.25
N SER A 6 2.91 -12.75 -23.20
CA SER A 6 4.13 -12.29 -23.86
C SER A 6 5.08 -11.67 -22.85
N ARG A 7 6.39 -11.88 -23.07
CA ARG A 7 7.43 -11.25 -22.26
C ARG A 7 7.30 -9.73 -22.33
N ASP A 8 7.45 -9.08 -21.19
CA ASP A 8 7.28 -7.63 -21.09
C ASP A 8 8.56 -6.90 -21.54
N PRO A 9 8.56 -6.11 -22.63
CA PRO A 9 9.75 -5.39 -23.09
C PRO A 9 10.19 -4.31 -22.09
N ASP A 10 9.23 -3.77 -21.33
CA ASP A 10 9.49 -2.73 -20.35
C ASP A 10 9.89 -3.31 -18.97
N PHE A 11 10.01 -4.63 -18.86
CA PHE A 11 10.35 -5.27 -17.59
C PHE A 11 11.63 -4.69 -16.99
N VAL A 12 11.59 -4.40 -15.69
CA VAL A 12 12.75 -3.94 -14.92
C VAL A 12 13.16 -5.05 -13.96
N ASN A 13 14.41 -5.49 -14.07
CA ASN A 13 14.98 -6.45 -13.14
C ASN A 13 15.20 -5.77 -11.78
N ARG A 14 14.73 -6.41 -10.71
CA ARG A 14 14.66 -5.83 -9.36
C ARG A 14 15.71 -6.48 -8.45
N GLY A 15 16.96 -6.05 -8.59
CA GLY A 15 18.09 -6.61 -7.83
C GLY A 15 18.18 -8.13 -7.97
N GLU A 16 18.34 -8.81 -6.83
CA GLU A 16 18.58 -10.26 -6.73
C GLU A 16 17.29 -11.11 -6.64
N ILE A 17 16.10 -10.50 -6.74
CA ILE A 17 14.83 -11.21 -6.49
C ILE A 17 14.67 -12.42 -7.41
N LEU A 18 14.97 -12.29 -8.71
CA LEU A 18 14.88 -13.40 -9.65
C LEU A 18 15.95 -14.46 -9.39
N ASP A 19 17.13 -14.06 -8.90
CA ASP A 19 18.21 -14.98 -8.54
C ASP A 19 17.84 -15.80 -7.29
N GLN A 20 17.15 -15.18 -6.32
CA GLN A 20 16.58 -15.86 -5.16
C GLN A 20 15.50 -16.88 -5.57
N ILE A 21 14.62 -16.52 -6.52
CA ILE A 21 13.62 -17.44 -7.06
C ILE A 21 14.33 -18.61 -7.76
N ASP A 22 15.30 -18.34 -8.63
CA ASP A 22 16.12 -19.36 -9.32
C ASP A 22 16.78 -20.31 -8.29
N GLN A 23 17.44 -19.76 -7.27
CA GLN A 23 18.12 -20.54 -6.25
C GLN A 23 17.16 -21.44 -5.46
N GLN A 24 16.01 -20.91 -5.03
CA GLN A 24 15.05 -21.70 -4.26
C GLN A 24 14.36 -22.76 -5.12
N CYS A 25 14.03 -22.45 -6.38
CA CYS A 25 13.42 -23.37 -7.33
C CYS A 25 14.37 -24.45 -7.87
N SER A 26 15.69 -24.32 -7.65
CA SER A 26 16.68 -25.31 -8.12
C SER A 26 16.61 -26.66 -7.40
N LYS A 27 15.98 -26.74 -6.22
CA LYS A 27 15.86 -27.98 -5.45
C LYS A 27 14.71 -28.85 -5.97
N PRO A 28 14.84 -30.19 -5.96
CA PRO A 28 13.73 -31.08 -6.34
C PRO A 28 12.47 -30.83 -5.51
N ALA A 29 11.32 -30.73 -6.18
CA ALA A 29 10.03 -30.43 -5.55
C ALA A 29 10.01 -29.15 -4.69
N ALA A 30 10.88 -28.18 -5.03
CA ALA A 30 10.88 -26.87 -4.39
C ALA A 30 9.58 -26.12 -4.60
N ARG A 31 9.21 -25.32 -3.61
CA ARG A 31 8.07 -24.41 -3.65
C ARG A 31 8.55 -23.06 -3.14
N VAL A 32 8.10 -22.00 -3.80
CA VAL A 32 8.43 -20.61 -3.48
C VAL A 32 7.16 -19.79 -3.58
N ALA A 33 6.83 -19.08 -2.52
CA ALA A 33 5.69 -18.17 -2.50
C ALA A 33 6.17 -16.72 -2.61
N LEU A 34 5.67 -16.00 -3.61
CA LEU A 34 5.88 -14.55 -3.71
C LEU A 34 4.75 -13.84 -2.97
N VAL A 35 5.07 -13.15 -1.88
CA VAL A 35 4.09 -12.48 -1.00
C VAL A 35 4.32 -10.98 -0.99
N GLY A 36 3.26 -10.18 -0.99
CA GLY A 36 3.35 -8.73 -1.02
C GLY A 36 2.05 -8.07 -1.46
N LEU A 37 1.98 -6.75 -1.36
CA LEU A 37 0.78 -5.97 -1.69
C LEU A 37 0.35 -6.14 -3.17
N GLY A 38 -0.93 -5.91 -3.47
CA GLY A 38 -1.42 -5.80 -4.85
C GLY A 38 -0.65 -4.74 -5.65
N GLY A 39 -0.28 -5.05 -6.89
CA GLY A 39 0.39 -4.09 -7.79
C GLY A 39 1.91 -3.95 -7.66
N VAL A 40 2.55 -4.62 -6.68
CA VAL A 40 4.03 -4.60 -6.50
C VAL A 40 4.80 -5.42 -7.55
N GLY A 41 4.11 -6.08 -8.49
CA GLY A 41 4.75 -6.77 -9.61
C GLY A 41 5.04 -8.26 -9.41
N LYS A 42 4.41 -8.93 -8.44
CA LYS A 42 4.57 -10.39 -8.20
C LYS A 42 4.35 -11.23 -9.46
N SER A 43 3.22 -11.05 -10.13
CA SER A 43 2.91 -11.78 -11.37
C SER A 43 3.88 -11.43 -12.51
N HIS A 44 4.40 -10.20 -12.57
CA HIS A 44 5.42 -9.82 -13.57
C HIS A 44 6.77 -10.49 -13.32
N LEU A 45 7.19 -10.63 -12.05
CA LEU A 45 8.37 -11.41 -11.68
C LEU A 45 8.20 -12.89 -12.06
N ALA A 46 7.02 -13.46 -11.81
CA ALA A 46 6.72 -14.85 -12.17
C ALA A 46 6.70 -15.07 -13.69
N ILE A 47 6.16 -14.13 -14.47
CA ILE A 47 6.19 -14.15 -15.95
C ILE A 47 7.64 -14.12 -16.45
N GLU A 48 8.46 -13.18 -15.97
CA GLU A 48 9.86 -13.09 -16.39
C GLU A 48 10.64 -14.35 -16.01
N PHE A 49 10.42 -14.89 -14.81
CA PHE A 49 11.01 -16.17 -14.39
C PHE A 49 10.61 -17.32 -15.32
N ALA A 50 9.34 -17.45 -15.65
CA ALA A 50 8.83 -18.47 -16.57
C ALA A 50 9.50 -18.39 -17.96
N HIS A 51 9.65 -17.16 -18.50
CA HIS A 51 10.37 -16.93 -19.76
C HIS A 51 11.86 -17.28 -19.66
N ARG A 52 12.53 -16.95 -18.54
CA ARG A 52 13.94 -17.30 -18.32
C ARG A 52 14.15 -18.80 -18.25
N ILE A 53 13.27 -19.54 -17.57
CA ILE A 53 13.32 -21.01 -17.51
C ILE A 53 13.11 -21.62 -18.89
N ALA A 54 12.09 -21.15 -19.64
CA ALA A 54 11.82 -21.67 -20.98
C ALA A 54 13.02 -21.51 -21.93
N VAL A 55 13.80 -20.42 -21.79
CA VAL A 55 15.02 -20.18 -22.59
C VAL A 55 16.21 -20.99 -22.09
N ARG A 56 16.46 -21.03 -20.76
CA ARG A 56 17.64 -21.71 -20.18
C ARG A 56 17.51 -23.23 -20.16
N HIS A 57 16.29 -23.74 -20.07
CA HIS A 57 15.98 -25.17 -19.97
C HIS A 57 14.86 -25.56 -20.94
N PRO A 58 15.15 -25.66 -22.25
CA PRO A 58 14.13 -25.95 -23.28
C PRO A 58 13.36 -27.25 -23.07
N ASP A 59 13.98 -28.23 -22.39
CA ASP A 59 13.37 -29.53 -22.08
C ASP A 59 12.49 -29.50 -20.81
N THR A 60 12.32 -28.33 -20.18
CA THR A 60 11.49 -28.16 -18.98
C THR A 60 10.11 -27.63 -19.35
N TRP A 61 9.08 -28.32 -18.87
CA TRP A 61 7.70 -27.85 -19.03
C TRP A 61 7.44 -26.62 -18.17
N VAL A 62 6.79 -25.61 -18.75
CA VAL A 62 6.33 -24.43 -18.02
C VAL A 62 4.81 -24.34 -18.14
N PHE A 63 4.16 -24.44 -16.98
CA PHE A 63 2.71 -24.37 -16.83
C PHE A 63 2.29 -23.13 -16.06
N TRP A 64 1.14 -22.56 -16.44
CA TRP A 64 0.53 -21.44 -15.75
C TRP A 64 -0.91 -21.80 -15.37
N VAL A 65 -1.25 -21.62 -14.10
CA VAL A 65 -2.61 -21.86 -13.58
C VAL A 65 -3.05 -20.63 -12.80
N TYR A 66 -4.24 -20.12 -13.12
CA TYR A 66 -4.88 -19.10 -12.31
C TYR A 66 -5.56 -19.76 -11.11
N ALA A 67 -5.08 -19.44 -9.92
CA ALA A 67 -5.50 -20.04 -8.67
C ALA A 67 -6.41 -19.12 -7.83
N GLY A 68 -7.09 -18.17 -8.48
CA GLY A 68 -8.01 -17.24 -7.79
C GLY A 68 -9.35 -17.87 -7.39
N THR A 69 -9.76 -18.97 -8.02
CA THR A 69 -10.97 -19.75 -7.65
C THR A 69 -10.80 -21.22 -8.04
N GLN A 70 -11.57 -22.11 -7.43
CA GLN A 70 -11.50 -23.55 -7.74
C GLN A 70 -11.82 -23.83 -9.21
N ALA A 71 -12.80 -23.14 -9.79
CA ALA A 71 -13.16 -23.28 -11.20
C ALA A 71 -11.99 -22.92 -12.15
N ARG A 72 -11.18 -21.90 -11.80
CA ARG A 72 -10.00 -21.50 -12.58
C ARG A 72 -8.85 -22.49 -12.45
N VAL A 73 -8.68 -23.10 -11.27
CA VAL A 73 -7.74 -24.21 -11.09
C VAL A 73 -8.15 -25.39 -11.97
N ASP A 74 -9.42 -25.78 -11.94
CA ASP A 74 -9.93 -26.89 -12.76
C ASP A 74 -9.78 -26.62 -14.26
N GLU A 75 -10.00 -25.37 -14.71
CA GLU A 75 -9.74 -24.92 -16.08
C GLU A 75 -8.24 -25.05 -16.44
N GLY A 76 -7.35 -24.59 -15.58
CA GLY A 76 -5.91 -24.69 -15.78
C GLY A 76 -5.40 -26.13 -15.83
N PHE A 77 -5.92 -27.01 -14.97
CA PHE A 77 -5.57 -28.43 -14.99
C PHE A 77 -6.07 -29.15 -16.24
N ARG A 78 -7.26 -28.78 -16.75
CA ARG A 78 -7.72 -29.27 -18.06
C ARG A 78 -6.78 -28.82 -19.18
N ALA A 79 -6.38 -27.55 -19.20
CA ALA A 79 -5.44 -27.05 -20.19
C ALA A 79 -4.08 -27.79 -20.14
N ILE A 80 -3.59 -28.14 -18.95
CA ILE A 80 -2.38 -28.97 -18.79
C ILE A 80 -2.61 -30.37 -19.33
N ALA A 81 -3.74 -31.01 -19.00
CA ALA A 81 -4.07 -32.35 -19.48
C ALA A 81 -4.15 -32.41 -21.01
N ASP A 82 -4.71 -31.38 -21.64
CA ASP A 82 -4.79 -31.23 -23.09
C ASP A 82 -3.40 -31.01 -23.70
N ALA A 83 -2.60 -30.09 -23.14
CA ALA A 83 -1.27 -29.77 -23.64
C ALA A 83 -0.27 -30.93 -23.50
N ALA A 84 -0.42 -31.77 -22.47
CA ALA A 84 0.37 -32.98 -22.25
C ALA A 84 -0.24 -34.23 -22.90
N GLU A 85 -1.35 -34.08 -23.62
CA GLU A 85 -2.09 -35.14 -24.29
C GLU A 85 -2.39 -36.36 -23.40
N LEU A 86 -2.80 -36.11 -22.16
CA LEU A 86 -2.98 -37.18 -21.17
C LEU A 86 -4.04 -38.20 -21.59
N PRO A 87 -3.79 -39.52 -21.41
CA PRO A 87 -4.81 -40.55 -21.60
C PRO A 87 -6.00 -40.34 -20.65
N GLY A 88 -7.22 -40.49 -21.16
CA GLY A 88 -8.45 -40.34 -20.36
C GLY A 88 -8.92 -38.89 -20.16
N ARG A 89 -8.20 -37.87 -20.65
CA ARG A 89 -8.60 -36.45 -20.51
C ARG A 89 -9.96 -36.10 -21.12
N ASN A 90 -10.39 -36.86 -22.14
CA ASN A 90 -11.68 -36.67 -22.82
C ASN A 90 -12.83 -37.43 -22.16
N ASP A 91 -12.58 -38.26 -21.14
CA ASP A 91 -13.63 -38.97 -20.43
C ASP A 91 -14.34 -37.98 -19.47
N PRO A 92 -15.66 -37.73 -19.63
CA PRO A 92 -16.41 -36.84 -18.76
C PRO A 92 -16.40 -37.25 -17.28
N LYS A 93 -16.11 -38.51 -16.97
CA LYS A 93 -16.03 -39.04 -15.60
C LYS A 93 -14.60 -39.03 -15.04
N ALA A 94 -13.60 -38.69 -15.85
CA ALA A 94 -12.23 -38.68 -15.39
C ALA A 94 -12.00 -37.55 -14.39
N ASN A 95 -11.27 -37.88 -13.32
CA ASN A 95 -10.73 -36.87 -12.42
C ASN A 95 -9.47 -36.27 -13.04
N ILE A 96 -9.65 -35.19 -13.81
CA ILE A 96 -8.56 -34.49 -14.51
C ILE A 96 -7.44 -34.09 -13.56
N THR A 97 -7.78 -33.61 -12.37
CA THR A 97 -6.82 -33.22 -11.33
C THR A 97 -5.90 -34.39 -10.96
N GLN A 98 -6.48 -35.57 -10.74
CA GLN A 98 -5.71 -36.77 -10.41
C GLN A 98 -4.83 -37.24 -11.58
N LEU A 99 -5.32 -37.15 -12.82
CA LEU A 99 -4.53 -37.48 -14.02
C LEU A 99 -3.29 -36.58 -14.15
N VAL A 100 -3.49 -35.27 -14.02
CA VAL A 100 -2.39 -34.29 -14.07
C VAL A 100 -1.41 -34.49 -12.92
N CYS A 101 -1.89 -34.66 -11.68
CA CYS A 101 -1.02 -34.95 -10.53
C CYS A 101 -0.20 -36.23 -10.74
N GLY A 102 -0.84 -37.31 -11.24
CA GLY A 102 -0.16 -38.56 -11.55
C GLY A 102 0.93 -38.39 -12.62
N TRP A 103 0.67 -37.57 -13.63
CA TRP A 103 1.64 -37.24 -14.67
C TRP A 103 2.81 -36.41 -14.13
N LEU A 104 2.55 -35.37 -13.33
CA LEU A 104 3.57 -34.50 -12.74
C LEU A 104 4.50 -35.23 -11.76
N CYS A 105 3.99 -36.25 -11.07
CA CYS A 105 4.78 -37.07 -10.13
C CYS A 105 5.64 -38.14 -10.80
N ASN A 106 5.47 -38.39 -12.11
CA ASN A 106 6.24 -39.40 -12.83
C ASN A 106 7.47 -38.76 -13.50
N GLU A 107 8.66 -39.04 -12.94
CA GLU A 107 9.94 -38.48 -13.40
C GLU A 107 10.25 -38.76 -14.88
N ARG A 108 9.66 -39.79 -15.48
CA ARG A 108 9.83 -40.12 -16.91
C ARG A 108 9.26 -39.04 -17.84
N ASN A 109 8.37 -38.19 -17.33
CA ASN A 109 7.74 -37.12 -18.10
C ASN A 109 8.58 -35.84 -18.19
N GLY A 110 9.76 -35.83 -17.55
CA GLY A 110 10.69 -34.72 -17.58
C GLY A 110 10.50 -33.72 -16.44
N LYS A 111 11.27 -32.62 -16.51
CA LYS A 111 11.24 -31.55 -15.51
C LYS A 111 10.09 -30.60 -15.81
N TRP A 112 9.51 -30.01 -14.76
CA TRP A 112 8.45 -29.03 -14.91
C TRP A 112 8.56 -27.92 -13.86
N VAL A 113 8.03 -26.76 -14.22
CA VAL A 113 7.77 -25.61 -13.36
C VAL A 113 6.31 -25.21 -13.57
N MET A 114 5.60 -24.95 -12.47
CA MET A 114 4.23 -24.48 -12.49
C MET A 114 4.12 -23.18 -11.71
N VAL A 115 3.55 -22.16 -12.35
CA VAL A 115 3.18 -20.90 -11.70
C VAL A 115 1.71 -20.95 -11.32
N LEU A 116 1.42 -20.73 -10.04
CA LEU A 116 0.08 -20.56 -9.50
C LEU A 116 -0.14 -19.07 -9.22
N ASP A 117 -0.86 -18.38 -10.10
CA ASP A 117 -1.08 -16.93 -9.97
C ASP A 117 -2.39 -16.62 -9.22
N SER A 118 -2.36 -15.60 -8.36
CA SER A 118 -3.50 -15.19 -7.51
C SER A 118 -4.01 -16.28 -6.54
N ALA A 119 -3.11 -17.09 -5.98
CA ALA A 119 -3.41 -18.12 -4.98
C ALA A 119 -3.62 -17.53 -3.57
N ASP A 120 -4.59 -16.62 -3.42
CA ASP A 120 -4.81 -15.87 -2.17
C ASP A 120 -5.55 -16.68 -1.09
N ASP A 121 -6.29 -17.72 -1.50
CA ASP A 121 -7.07 -18.58 -0.60
C ASP A 121 -6.53 -20.03 -0.65
N PRO A 122 -6.04 -20.58 0.48
CA PRO A 122 -5.52 -21.95 0.53
C PRO A 122 -6.61 -23.01 0.27
N ASP A 123 -7.89 -22.70 0.49
CA ASP A 123 -9.00 -23.63 0.34
C ASP A 123 -9.43 -23.83 -1.13
N VAL A 124 -8.90 -23.00 -2.05
CA VAL A 124 -9.13 -23.12 -3.50
C VAL A 124 -8.54 -24.43 -4.05
N PHE A 125 -7.58 -25.02 -3.34
CA PHE A 125 -6.95 -26.28 -3.71
C PHE A 125 -7.65 -27.46 -3.04
N GLY A 126 -8.44 -28.22 -3.80
CA GLY A 126 -9.07 -29.44 -3.30
C GLY A 126 -8.07 -30.49 -2.79
N ALA A 127 -8.59 -31.54 -2.13
CA ALA A 127 -7.77 -32.57 -1.48
C ALA A 127 -6.69 -33.21 -2.38
N GLY A 128 -6.90 -33.27 -3.71
CA GLY A 128 -5.95 -33.80 -4.69
C GLY A 128 -4.80 -32.87 -5.09
N THR A 129 -4.95 -31.54 -4.96
CA THR A 129 -3.92 -30.53 -5.30
C THR A 129 -3.15 -30.03 -4.08
N SER A 130 -3.65 -30.25 -2.87
CA SER A 130 -2.97 -29.93 -1.60
C SER A 130 -1.51 -30.43 -1.54
N ARG A 131 -1.24 -31.62 -2.12
CA ARG A 131 0.11 -32.20 -2.22
C ARG A 131 1.03 -31.43 -3.18
N LEU A 132 0.49 -30.76 -4.18
CA LEU A 132 1.26 -29.92 -5.11
C LEU A 132 1.63 -28.58 -4.46
N VAL A 133 0.71 -28.00 -3.69
CA VAL A 133 0.89 -26.67 -3.06
C VAL A 133 1.77 -26.73 -1.80
N GLY A 134 1.70 -27.81 -1.01
CA GLY A 134 2.52 -27.99 0.19
C GLY A 134 2.40 -26.85 1.22
N GLY A 135 3.29 -26.82 2.22
CA GLY A 135 3.34 -25.73 3.20
C GLY A 135 4.22 -24.56 2.73
N TYR A 136 3.85 -23.33 3.11
CA TYR A 136 4.52 -22.06 2.76
C TYR A 136 5.87 -21.82 3.48
N LYS A 137 6.78 -22.81 3.50
CA LYS A 137 8.04 -22.69 4.25
C LYS A 137 9.06 -21.74 3.61
N ASN A 138 8.96 -21.48 2.30
CA ASN A 138 9.85 -20.60 1.57
C ASN A 138 9.05 -19.44 0.96
N THR A 139 9.10 -18.28 1.61
CA THR A 139 8.43 -17.06 1.16
C THR A 139 9.48 -16.02 0.76
N ILE A 140 9.22 -15.33 -0.35
CA ILE A 140 9.99 -14.16 -0.79
C ILE A 140 9.04 -12.96 -0.70
N LYS A 141 9.33 -12.04 0.21
CA LYS A 141 8.57 -10.80 0.39
C LYS A 141 8.93 -9.82 -0.71
N ILE A 142 7.94 -9.45 -1.52
CA ILE A 142 8.06 -8.49 -2.61
C ILE A 142 7.45 -7.16 -2.15
N GLY A 143 8.33 -6.20 -1.85
CA GLY A 143 7.94 -4.82 -1.54
C GLY A 143 7.79 -3.94 -2.79
N PRO A 144 7.60 -2.63 -2.59
CA PRO A 144 7.76 -1.62 -3.64
C PRO A 144 9.15 -1.65 -4.29
N MET A 145 9.29 -1.05 -5.47
CA MET A 145 10.57 -1.01 -6.20
C MET A 145 11.60 -0.16 -5.45
N ALA A 146 12.89 -0.49 -5.62
CA ALA A 146 13.93 0.45 -5.26
C ALA A 146 13.77 1.73 -6.10
N GLN A 147 14.19 2.88 -5.56
CA GLN A 147 14.01 4.15 -6.26
C GLN A 147 14.66 4.14 -7.66
N SER A 148 15.84 3.52 -7.81
CA SER A 148 16.53 3.34 -9.10
C SER A 148 15.67 2.57 -10.10
N ASP A 149 15.08 1.47 -9.67
CA ASP A 149 14.29 0.58 -10.53
C ASP A 149 12.95 1.24 -10.91
N ALA A 150 12.36 1.98 -9.97
CA ALA A 150 11.13 2.75 -10.19
C ALA A 150 11.34 3.87 -11.22
N LEU A 151 12.47 4.59 -11.15
CA LEU A 151 12.87 5.60 -12.14
C LEU A 151 13.10 4.96 -13.50
N LEU A 152 13.81 3.83 -13.55
CA LEU A 152 14.05 3.10 -14.80
C LEU A 152 12.75 2.65 -15.45
N LEU A 153 11.77 2.17 -14.67
CA LEU A 153 10.45 1.82 -15.19
C LEU A 153 9.73 3.05 -15.75
N LEU A 154 9.75 4.17 -15.03
CA LEU A 154 9.14 5.41 -15.48
C LEU A 154 9.78 5.92 -16.78
N GLU A 155 11.10 5.85 -16.90
CA GLU A 155 11.86 6.25 -18.09
C GLU A 155 11.57 5.32 -19.28
N LYS A 156 11.56 4.00 -19.07
CA LYS A 156 11.16 3.06 -20.13
C LYS A 156 9.77 3.36 -20.69
N LYS A 157 8.83 3.73 -19.82
CA LYS A 157 7.47 4.09 -20.24
C LYS A 157 7.47 5.45 -20.94
N LEU A 158 7.90 6.53 -20.27
CA LEU A 158 7.75 7.90 -20.78
C LEU A 158 8.80 8.34 -21.81
N GLY A 159 9.86 7.57 -21.98
CA GLY A 159 11.07 8.00 -22.69
C GLY A 159 12.00 8.82 -21.80
N SER A 160 12.99 9.48 -22.42
CA SER A 160 14.02 10.23 -21.70
C SER A 160 13.42 11.29 -20.76
N LEU A 161 13.79 11.20 -19.49
CA LEU A 161 13.37 12.14 -18.44
C LEU A 161 14.45 13.21 -18.25
N SER A 162 14.19 14.43 -18.69
CA SER A 162 15.15 15.55 -18.58
C SER A 162 15.28 16.12 -17.16
N ASP A 163 14.27 15.93 -16.31
CA ASP A 163 14.23 16.42 -14.93
C ASP A 163 14.20 15.24 -13.95
N THR A 164 15.38 14.89 -13.44
CA THR A 164 15.56 13.76 -12.54
C THR A 164 14.89 13.99 -11.18
N ASP A 165 14.96 15.20 -10.62
CA ASP A 165 14.38 15.50 -9.32
C ASP A 165 12.85 15.43 -9.35
N MET A 166 12.23 15.91 -10.42
CA MET A 166 10.80 15.76 -10.63
C MET A 166 10.41 14.29 -10.78
N ALA A 167 11.18 13.49 -11.54
CA ALA A 167 10.93 12.06 -11.70
C ALA A 167 11.02 11.31 -10.36
N VAL A 168 12.03 11.62 -9.54
CA VAL A 168 12.19 11.07 -8.17
C VAL A 168 10.97 11.42 -7.32
N ASN A 169 10.52 12.68 -7.37
CA ASN A 169 9.37 13.13 -6.62
C ASN A 169 8.06 12.46 -7.06
N LEU A 170 7.92 12.16 -8.36
CA LEU A 170 6.75 11.48 -8.91
C LEU A 170 6.71 10.01 -8.48
N VAL A 171 7.80 9.25 -8.66
CA VAL A 171 7.82 7.82 -8.27
C VAL A 171 7.64 7.65 -6.76
N ARG A 172 8.17 8.57 -5.94
CA ARG A 172 7.95 8.60 -4.48
C ARG A 172 6.51 8.92 -4.11
N ALA A 173 5.83 9.78 -4.88
CA ALA A 173 4.43 10.09 -4.66
C ALA A 173 3.50 8.91 -5.02
N LEU A 174 3.96 8.04 -5.93
CA LEU A 174 3.31 6.79 -6.31
C LEU A 174 3.75 5.59 -5.45
N ASP A 175 4.39 5.88 -4.31
CA ASP A 175 4.92 4.92 -3.33
C ASP A 175 5.81 3.82 -3.95
N LEU A 176 6.47 4.12 -5.07
CA LEU A 176 7.36 3.19 -5.79
C LEU A 176 6.66 1.89 -6.24
N VAL A 177 5.33 1.92 -6.41
CA VAL A 177 4.55 0.75 -6.87
C VAL A 177 4.57 0.68 -8.40
N PRO A 178 5.10 -0.40 -9.01
CA PRO A 178 5.25 -0.51 -10.46
C PRO A 178 3.94 -0.31 -11.22
N LEU A 179 2.83 -0.83 -10.69
CA LEU A 179 1.52 -0.68 -11.31
C LEU A 179 1.05 0.79 -11.30
N ALA A 180 1.21 1.50 -10.18
CA ALA A 180 0.85 2.91 -10.08
C ALA A 180 1.73 3.79 -10.99
N ILE A 181 3.03 3.47 -11.09
CA ILE A 181 3.97 4.13 -12.02
C ILE A 181 3.54 3.91 -13.47
N SER A 182 3.20 2.68 -13.84
CA SER A 182 2.77 2.34 -15.21
C SER A 182 1.46 3.03 -15.57
N GLN A 183 0.50 3.10 -14.64
CA GLN A 183 -0.76 3.82 -14.83
C GLN A 183 -0.55 5.34 -14.98
N ALA A 184 0.29 5.94 -14.13
CA ALA A 184 0.64 7.35 -14.22
C ALA A 184 1.32 7.67 -15.56
N ALA A 185 2.27 6.85 -15.98
CA ALA A 185 2.97 7.01 -17.25
C ALA A 185 2.01 6.92 -18.45
N ALA A 186 1.13 5.92 -18.46
CA ALA A 186 0.11 5.75 -19.51
C ALA A 186 -0.86 6.95 -19.56
N TYR A 187 -1.28 7.47 -18.40
CA TYR A 187 -2.12 8.67 -18.33
C TYR A 187 -1.39 9.90 -18.92
N ILE A 188 -0.14 10.13 -18.51
CA ILE A 188 0.67 11.26 -18.98
C ILE A 188 0.84 11.20 -20.51
N GLN A 189 1.18 10.04 -21.06
CA GLN A 189 1.33 9.88 -22.51
C GLN A 189 0.04 10.17 -23.27
N ARG A 190 -1.08 9.58 -22.85
CA ARG A 190 -2.38 9.78 -23.50
C ARG A 190 -2.81 11.25 -23.47
N MET A 191 -2.51 11.93 -22.37
CA MET A 191 -2.88 13.33 -22.18
C MET A 191 -1.82 14.30 -22.72
N SER A 192 -0.75 13.81 -23.32
CA SER A 192 0.27 14.65 -23.96
C SER A 192 -0.31 15.40 -25.17
N PRO A 193 0.02 16.69 -25.37
CA PRO A 193 0.93 17.53 -24.59
C PRO A 193 0.24 18.30 -23.42
N ARG A 194 -1.05 18.06 -23.19
CA ARG A 194 -1.84 18.78 -22.16
C ARG A 194 -1.49 18.38 -20.73
N SER A 195 -0.81 17.26 -20.55
CA SER A 195 -0.25 16.78 -19.30
C SER A 195 1.24 16.52 -19.45
N SER A 196 1.99 16.89 -18.41
CA SER A 196 3.41 16.57 -18.25
C SER A 196 3.60 15.86 -16.91
N PRO A 197 4.73 15.18 -16.67
CA PRO A 197 5.01 14.55 -15.39
C PRO A 197 4.89 15.52 -14.20
N LYS A 198 5.38 16.76 -14.37
CA LYS A 198 5.23 17.84 -13.38
C LYS A 198 3.76 18.19 -13.11
N LYS A 199 2.96 18.40 -14.17
CA LYS A 199 1.55 18.74 -14.03
C LYS A 199 0.75 17.61 -13.37
N TYR A 200 1.04 16.36 -13.72
CA TYR A 200 0.45 15.19 -13.08
C TYR A 200 0.77 15.16 -11.59
N LEU A 201 2.04 15.36 -11.21
CA LEU A 201 2.47 15.38 -9.82
C LEU A 201 1.77 16.50 -9.03
N ASP A 202 1.68 17.70 -9.60
CA ASP A 202 0.98 18.82 -8.97
C ASP A 202 -0.51 18.48 -8.76
N GLU A 203 -1.19 17.94 -9.77
CA GLU A 203 -2.58 17.50 -9.65
C GLU A 203 -2.76 16.38 -8.63
N PHE A 204 -1.83 15.43 -8.59
CA PHE A 204 -1.80 14.34 -7.62
C PHE A 204 -1.56 14.84 -6.18
N ARG A 205 -0.78 15.90 -5.99
CA ARG A 205 -0.53 16.46 -4.65
C ARG A 205 -1.65 17.37 -4.15
N LYS A 206 -2.42 18.00 -5.05
CA LYS A 206 -3.48 18.97 -4.70
C LYS A 206 -4.54 18.45 -3.75
N SER A 207 -5.03 17.22 -3.94
CA SER A 207 -6.09 16.67 -3.09
C SER A 207 -6.21 15.16 -3.19
N GLU A 208 -6.75 14.53 -2.15
CA GLU A 208 -7.13 13.11 -2.15
C GLU A 208 -8.11 12.77 -3.28
N ARG A 209 -9.07 13.66 -3.54
CA ARG A 209 -10.03 13.50 -4.64
C ARG A 209 -9.32 13.40 -5.99
N ASN A 210 -8.29 14.23 -6.23
CA ASN A 210 -7.52 14.19 -7.45
C ASN A 210 -6.69 12.91 -7.55
N ARG A 211 -6.02 12.47 -6.46
CA ARG A 211 -5.29 11.18 -6.41
C ARG A 211 -6.19 10.03 -6.84
N ARG A 212 -7.39 9.94 -6.25
CA ARG A 212 -8.38 8.90 -6.59
C ARG A 212 -8.77 8.93 -8.05
N LYS A 213 -9.01 10.12 -8.62
CA LYS A 213 -9.39 10.27 -10.03
C LYS A 213 -8.26 9.83 -10.97
N LEU A 214 -7.02 10.17 -10.64
CA LEU A 214 -5.85 9.85 -11.46
C LEU A 214 -5.46 8.37 -11.39
N LEU A 215 -5.64 7.71 -10.23
CA LEU A 215 -5.37 6.28 -10.05
C LEU A 215 -6.45 5.36 -10.62
N GLN A 216 -7.65 5.89 -10.87
CA GLN A 216 -8.74 5.17 -11.56
C GLN A 216 -8.51 5.03 -13.06
N TYR A 217 -7.47 5.67 -13.61
CA TYR A 217 -7.16 5.55 -15.01
C TYR A 217 -6.63 4.14 -15.32
N ASP A 218 -7.45 3.35 -16.02
CA ASP A 218 -7.04 2.09 -16.58
C ASP A 218 -6.38 2.35 -17.94
N GLY A 219 -5.06 2.21 -17.98
CA GLY A 219 -4.26 2.33 -19.19
C GLY A 219 -4.48 1.19 -20.18
N GLY A 220 -5.42 0.28 -19.92
CA GLY A 220 -5.69 -0.86 -20.78
C GLY A 220 -4.54 -1.86 -20.73
N ASP A 221 -4.10 -2.25 -19.54
CA ASP A 221 -3.13 -3.34 -19.42
C ASP A 221 -3.85 -4.66 -19.79
N LEU A 222 -3.85 -4.95 -21.09
CA LEU A 222 -4.52 -6.06 -21.79
C LEU A 222 -4.10 -7.45 -21.29
N ARG A 223 -3.18 -7.53 -20.31
CA ARG A 223 -2.66 -8.77 -19.72
C ARG A 223 -3.47 -9.26 -18.52
N ARG A 224 -4.61 -8.64 -18.22
CA ARG A 224 -5.56 -9.11 -17.21
C ARG A 224 -6.92 -9.29 -17.83
N ASP A 225 -7.62 -10.33 -17.36
CA ASP A 225 -8.98 -10.64 -17.77
C ASP A 225 -9.85 -9.36 -17.66
N GLY A 226 -10.58 -9.05 -18.73
CA GLY A 226 -11.00 -7.69 -19.13
C GLY A 226 -12.05 -6.97 -18.26
N GLY A 227 -12.01 -7.13 -16.94
CA GLY A 227 -12.93 -6.48 -16.00
C GLY A 227 -12.28 -5.67 -14.87
N ALA A 228 -10.94 -5.63 -14.76
CA ALA A 228 -10.27 -5.07 -13.59
C ALA A 228 -9.70 -3.67 -13.82
N SER A 229 -10.58 -2.72 -14.14
CA SER A 229 -10.29 -1.34 -13.79
C SER A 229 -10.03 -1.32 -12.29
N ASN A 230 -8.92 -0.72 -11.85
CA ASN A 230 -8.58 -0.54 -10.44
C ASN A 230 -7.96 -1.76 -9.70
N ALA A 231 -7.14 -2.58 -10.35
CA ALA A 231 -6.62 -3.83 -9.75
C ALA A 231 -5.95 -3.71 -8.35
N ILE A 232 -5.33 -2.57 -7.99
CA ILE A 232 -4.83 -2.36 -6.61
C ILE A 232 -6.01 -2.24 -5.63
N LEU A 233 -7.03 -1.46 -6.02
CA LEU A 233 -8.25 -1.27 -5.25
C LEU A 233 -9.09 -2.55 -5.17
N THR A 234 -9.19 -3.32 -6.26
CA THR A 234 -9.94 -4.58 -6.29
C THR A 234 -9.27 -5.67 -5.45
N THR A 235 -7.95 -5.88 -5.58
CA THR A 235 -7.23 -6.85 -4.73
C THR A 235 -7.30 -6.44 -3.26
N TRP A 236 -7.09 -5.15 -2.96
CA TRP A 236 -7.27 -4.65 -1.60
C TRP A 236 -8.71 -4.88 -1.09
N GLN A 237 -9.73 -4.60 -1.90
CA GLN A 237 -11.13 -4.74 -1.49
C GLN A 237 -11.50 -6.19 -1.18
N ILE A 238 -11.03 -7.16 -1.99
CA ILE A 238 -11.24 -8.59 -1.73
C ILE A 238 -10.60 -8.98 -0.39
N SER A 239 -9.35 -8.60 -0.14
CA SER A 239 -8.68 -8.87 1.14
C SER A 239 -9.40 -8.18 2.30
N PHE A 240 -9.82 -6.93 2.13
CA PHE A 240 -10.53 -6.17 3.16
C PHE A 240 -11.89 -6.77 3.50
N ASP A 241 -12.67 -7.19 2.50
CA ASP A 241 -13.96 -7.87 2.70
C ASP A 241 -13.77 -9.23 3.39
N TYR A 242 -12.72 -9.99 3.03
CA TYR A 242 -12.36 -11.23 3.73
C TYR A 242 -12.00 -10.96 5.19
N ILE A 243 -11.06 -10.05 5.47
CA ILE A 243 -10.64 -9.69 6.82
C ILE A 243 -11.86 -9.25 7.64
N ARG A 244 -12.70 -8.36 7.10
CA ARG A 244 -13.92 -7.90 7.78
C ARG A 244 -14.89 -9.03 8.11
N SER A 245 -14.97 -10.07 7.27
CA SER A 245 -15.83 -11.23 7.53
C SER A 245 -15.25 -12.18 8.59
N LYS A 246 -13.93 -12.30 8.68
CA LYS A 246 -13.23 -13.23 9.58
C LYS A 246 -12.86 -12.60 10.93
N GLN A 247 -12.36 -11.38 10.90
CA GLN A 247 -11.84 -10.63 12.03
C GLN A 247 -12.19 -9.13 11.87
N PRO A 248 -13.42 -8.73 12.26
CA PRO A 248 -13.89 -7.35 12.11
C PRO A 248 -13.04 -6.31 12.86
N SER A 249 -12.41 -6.69 13.97
CA SER A 249 -11.51 -5.85 14.75
C SER A 249 -10.28 -5.42 13.96
N ALA A 250 -9.65 -6.35 13.21
CA ALA A 250 -8.55 -6.05 12.30
C ALA A 250 -8.95 -5.08 11.18
N ALA A 251 -10.17 -5.23 10.62
CA ALA A 251 -10.69 -4.29 9.63
C ALA A 251 -10.87 -2.88 10.23
N ASN A 252 -11.40 -2.78 11.45
CA ASN A 252 -11.53 -1.51 12.17
C ASN A 252 -10.16 -0.88 12.47
N LEU A 253 -9.16 -1.69 12.84
CA LEU A 253 -7.79 -1.23 13.05
C LEU A 253 -7.20 -0.65 11.76
N LEU A 254 -7.35 -1.35 10.63
CA LEU A 254 -6.92 -0.86 9.32
C LEU A 254 -7.63 0.47 8.96
N SER A 255 -8.94 0.55 9.20
CA SER A 255 -9.74 1.76 8.99
C SER A 255 -9.23 2.94 9.82
N LEU A 256 -8.89 2.74 11.09
CA LEU A 256 -8.30 3.76 11.95
C LEU A 256 -6.91 4.19 11.48
N MET A 257 -6.02 3.22 11.21
CA MET A 257 -4.65 3.47 10.74
C MET A 257 -4.62 4.27 9.43
N SER A 258 -5.68 4.18 8.63
CA SER A 258 -5.80 4.93 7.38
C SER A 258 -5.79 6.46 7.60
N PHE A 259 -6.07 6.99 8.80
CA PHE A 259 -6.02 8.45 9.04
C PHE A 259 -4.67 8.96 9.55
N PHE A 260 -3.70 8.09 9.81
CA PHE A 260 -2.37 8.49 10.24
C PHE A 260 -1.48 8.87 9.04
N ASP A 261 -0.37 9.57 9.28
CA ASP A 261 0.75 9.55 8.34
C ASP A 261 1.17 8.11 8.00
N ARG A 262 1.61 7.88 6.75
CA ARG A 262 1.89 6.55 6.19
C ARG A 262 2.97 5.76 6.94
N GLN A 263 3.86 6.45 7.66
CA GLN A 263 4.99 5.84 8.36
C GLN A 263 5.01 6.24 9.84
N GLY A 264 5.62 5.37 10.66
CA GLY A 264 5.90 5.67 12.06
C GLY A 264 4.67 5.64 12.98
N ILE A 265 3.62 4.91 12.60
CA ILE A 265 2.38 4.80 13.38
C ILE A 265 2.67 3.98 14.65
N LEU A 266 2.60 4.61 15.83
CA LEU A 266 2.93 3.94 17.09
C LEU A 266 1.79 3.07 17.60
N GLY A 267 2.10 1.83 17.99
CA GLY A 267 1.14 0.85 18.49
C GLY A 267 0.34 1.33 19.70
N TRP A 268 0.96 2.04 20.65
CA TRP A 268 0.26 2.57 21.82
C TRP A 268 -0.75 3.69 21.48
N VAL A 269 -0.63 4.36 20.32
CA VAL A 269 -1.64 5.32 19.84
C VAL A 269 -2.82 4.57 19.19
N LEU A 270 -2.54 3.42 18.56
CA LEU A 270 -3.54 2.51 17.98
C LEU A 270 -4.25 1.64 19.03
N ASN A 271 -3.66 1.43 20.18
CA ASN A 271 -4.32 0.83 21.33
C ASN A 271 -3.71 1.36 22.63
N PRO A 272 -4.28 2.44 23.22
CA PRO A 272 -3.79 3.02 24.47
C PRO A 272 -3.79 2.05 25.65
N SER A 273 -4.64 1.01 25.60
CA SER A 273 -4.70 -0.04 26.62
C SER A 273 -3.41 -0.88 26.67
N ARG A 274 -2.53 -0.85 25.65
CA ARG A 274 -1.20 -1.50 25.69
C ARG A 274 -0.31 -0.97 26.83
N ILE A 275 -0.55 0.25 27.32
CA ILE A 275 0.21 0.83 28.43
C ILE A 275 -0.19 0.17 29.77
N ALA A 276 -1.37 -0.44 29.84
CA ALA A 276 -1.92 -1.03 31.05
C ALA A 276 -1.62 -2.54 31.20
N GLN A 277 -0.37 -2.97 30.98
CA GLN A 277 0.28 -4.27 31.32
C GLN A 277 -0.46 -5.63 31.17
N ASP A 278 -1.71 -5.69 30.71
CA ASP A 278 -2.32 -6.89 30.15
C ASP A 278 -2.20 -6.77 28.64
N GLY A 279 -1.31 -7.57 28.05
CA GLY A 279 -1.18 -7.67 26.60
C GLY A 279 -2.54 -8.03 26.01
N ASP A 280 -3.16 -7.08 25.31
CA ASP A 280 -4.42 -7.28 24.62
C ASP A 280 -4.16 -8.21 23.43
N VAL A 281 -4.30 -9.51 23.66
CA VAL A 281 -4.10 -10.58 22.65
C VAL A 281 -4.89 -10.27 21.38
N SER A 282 -6.04 -9.60 21.50
CA SER A 282 -6.86 -9.20 20.35
C SER A 282 -6.15 -8.22 19.40
N PHE A 283 -5.29 -7.34 19.91
CA PHE A 283 -4.58 -6.36 19.08
C PHE A 283 -3.44 -7.00 18.29
N GLU A 284 -2.67 -7.88 18.92
CA GLU A 284 -1.58 -8.58 18.24
C GLU A 284 -2.12 -9.54 17.18
N ASP A 285 -3.25 -10.21 17.45
CA ASP A 285 -3.96 -11.01 16.46
C ASP A 285 -4.47 -10.15 15.28
N ASP A 286 -4.97 -8.94 15.55
CA ASP A 286 -5.38 -8.00 14.51
C ASP A 286 -4.20 -7.55 13.64
N VAL A 287 -3.07 -7.21 14.27
CA VAL A 287 -1.83 -6.82 13.58
C VAL A 287 -1.29 -7.98 12.72
N ALA A 288 -1.29 -9.20 13.26
CA ALA A 288 -0.86 -10.40 12.55
C ALA A 288 -1.72 -10.62 11.29
N MET A 289 -3.05 -10.56 11.44
CA MET A 289 -3.99 -10.68 10.31
C MET A 289 -3.70 -9.63 9.22
N LEU A 290 -3.48 -8.36 9.59
CA LEU A 290 -3.18 -7.31 8.61
C LEU A 290 -1.81 -7.48 7.94
N ARG A 291 -0.81 -8.04 8.64
CA ARG A 291 0.52 -8.35 8.11
C ARG A 291 0.50 -9.54 7.16
N ASP A 292 -0.29 -10.57 7.46
CA ASP A 292 -0.44 -11.75 6.60
C ASP A 292 -0.99 -11.37 5.22
N TYR A 293 -1.90 -10.40 5.17
CA TYR A 293 -2.42 -9.82 3.92
C TYR A 293 -1.54 -8.69 3.34
N CYS A 294 -0.36 -8.43 3.91
CA CYS A 294 0.58 -7.40 3.48
C CYS A 294 -0.03 -5.98 3.38
N LEU A 295 -1.03 -5.69 4.21
CA LEU A 295 -1.71 -4.39 4.24
C LEU A 295 -0.96 -3.36 5.11
N ILE A 296 -0.22 -3.85 6.09
CA ILE A 296 0.67 -3.07 6.95
C ILE A 296 2.03 -3.75 7.06
N THR A 297 3.04 -2.97 7.41
CA THR A 297 4.35 -3.46 7.87
C THR A 297 4.58 -2.99 9.30
N ALA A 298 5.49 -3.66 10.00
CA ALA A 298 5.95 -3.23 11.32
C ALA A 298 7.48 -3.31 11.35
N ASP A 299 8.10 -2.48 12.18
CA ASP A 299 9.53 -2.53 12.46
C ASP A 299 9.92 -3.79 13.25
N GLU A 300 11.22 -3.97 13.49
CA GLU A 300 11.75 -5.15 14.20
C GLU A 300 11.22 -5.27 15.64
N THR A 301 10.83 -4.15 16.24
CA THR A 301 10.24 -4.09 17.58
C THR A 301 8.71 -4.29 17.59
N GLU A 302 8.09 -4.35 16.41
CA GLU A 302 6.63 -4.42 16.21
C GLU A 302 5.84 -3.32 16.93
N ASP A 303 6.48 -2.19 17.18
CA ASP A 303 5.92 -1.04 17.88
C ASP A 303 5.65 0.15 16.95
N LYS A 304 6.32 0.19 15.79
CA LYS A 304 6.02 1.15 14.72
C LYS A 304 5.48 0.41 13.52
N PHE A 305 4.34 0.90 13.04
CA PHE A 305 3.67 0.38 11.87
C PHE A 305 3.75 1.37 10.71
N GLU A 306 3.70 0.83 9.51
CA GLU A 306 3.55 1.61 8.30
C GLU A 306 2.37 1.07 7.50
N MET A 307 1.65 1.99 6.84
CA MET A 307 0.58 1.65 5.92
C MET A 307 0.86 2.32 4.58
N HIS A 308 0.85 1.51 3.53
CA HIS A 308 1.09 2.00 2.19
C HIS A 308 0.03 3.04 1.78
N GLY A 309 0.43 4.16 1.15
CA GLY A 309 -0.48 5.28 0.86
C GLY A 309 -1.67 4.89 -0.01
N LEU A 310 -1.46 3.98 -0.97
CA LEU A 310 -2.55 3.38 -1.74
C LEU A 310 -3.53 2.57 -0.87
N VAL A 311 -3.07 1.81 0.13
CA VAL A 311 -3.95 1.07 1.06
C VAL A 311 -4.76 2.06 1.89
N GLN A 312 -4.14 3.13 2.39
CA GLN A 312 -4.85 4.19 3.11
C GLN A 312 -5.93 4.84 2.23
N LEU A 313 -5.60 5.18 0.99
CA LEU A 313 -6.53 5.79 0.04
C LEU A 313 -7.72 4.88 -0.28
N SER A 314 -7.45 3.58 -0.47
CA SER A 314 -8.47 2.56 -0.67
C SER A 314 -9.43 2.46 0.51
N THR A 315 -8.86 2.40 1.71
CA THR A 315 -9.61 2.28 2.96
C THR A 315 -10.51 3.50 3.18
N ARG A 316 -9.98 4.72 3.06
CA ARG A 316 -10.77 5.95 3.20
C ARG A 316 -11.88 6.05 2.15
N ARG A 317 -11.63 5.67 0.89
CA ARG A 317 -12.67 5.65 -0.16
C ARG A 317 -13.80 4.67 0.18
N TRP A 318 -13.46 3.50 0.70
CA TRP A 318 -14.46 2.53 1.14
C TRP A 318 -15.28 3.12 2.30
N LEU A 319 -14.63 3.68 3.32
CA LEU A 319 -15.30 4.33 4.45
C LEU A 319 -16.23 5.47 4.02
N GLU A 320 -15.82 6.30 3.06
CA GLU A 320 -16.66 7.35 2.46
C GLU A 320 -17.92 6.75 1.82
N THR A 321 -17.76 5.67 1.04
CA THR A 321 -18.85 5.02 0.30
C THR A 321 -19.89 4.39 1.24
N PHE A 322 -19.44 3.87 2.38
CA PHE A 322 -20.30 3.24 3.39
C PHE A 322 -20.68 4.18 4.55
N GLY A 323 -20.35 5.48 4.45
CA GLY A 323 -20.72 6.48 5.47
C GLY A 323 -20.05 6.31 6.83
N GLN A 324 -18.91 5.60 6.90
CA GLN A 324 -18.17 5.32 8.14
C GLN A 324 -16.94 6.22 8.34
N GLU A 325 -16.60 7.05 7.36
CA GLU A 325 -15.37 7.86 7.38
C GLU A 325 -15.29 8.76 8.62
N GLU A 326 -16.37 9.46 8.96
CA GLU A 326 -16.39 10.40 10.08
C GLU A 326 -16.16 9.70 11.42
N THR A 327 -16.68 8.49 11.60
CA THR A 327 -16.50 7.70 12.82
C THR A 327 -15.03 7.39 13.09
N PHE A 328 -14.28 6.95 12.07
CA PHE A 328 -12.86 6.64 12.23
C PHE A 328 -12.00 7.90 12.28
N ARG A 329 -12.38 8.96 11.55
CA ARG A 329 -11.74 10.28 11.64
C ARG A 329 -11.84 10.85 13.06
N GLN A 330 -13.01 10.74 13.69
CA GLN A 330 -13.22 11.17 15.07
C GLN A 330 -12.30 10.41 16.04
N GLN A 331 -12.28 9.08 15.96
CA GLN A 331 -11.40 8.26 16.79
C GLN A 331 -9.92 8.62 16.62
N TYR A 332 -9.48 8.87 15.39
CA TYR A 332 -8.13 9.32 15.10
C TYR A 332 -7.80 10.64 15.80
N ILE A 333 -8.67 11.65 15.66
CA ILE A 333 -8.46 12.99 16.25
C ILE A 333 -8.42 12.89 17.78
N GLU A 334 -9.35 12.16 18.39
CA GLU A 334 -9.42 11.99 19.84
C GLU A 334 -8.16 11.32 20.40
N ARG A 335 -7.71 10.23 19.76
CA ARG A 335 -6.48 9.53 20.15
C ARG A 335 -5.26 10.41 20.00
N MET A 336 -5.14 11.15 18.90
CA MET A 336 -4.03 12.08 18.70
C MET A 336 -4.04 13.24 19.69
N ALA A 337 -5.22 13.81 20.00
CA ALA A 337 -5.36 14.89 20.97
C ALA A 337 -4.98 14.45 22.39
N ALA A 338 -5.32 13.21 22.76
CA ALA A 338 -4.97 12.59 24.03
C ALA A 338 -3.48 12.20 24.10
N SER A 339 -2.90 11.73 22.98
CA SER A 339 -1.52 11.23 22.92
C SER A 339 -0.47 12.34 22.82
N LEU A 340 -0.82 13.52 22.29
CA LEU A 340 0.11 14.64 22.21
C LEU A 340 0.17 15.40 23.53
N PRO A 341 1.36 15.57 24.12
CA PRO A 341 1.55 16.43 25.28
C PRO A 341 1.62 17.92 24.88
N THR A 342 1.99 18.81 25.80
CA THR A 342 2.23 20.25 25.50
C THR A 342 3.53 20.45 24.73
N GLY A 343 3.67 21.56 23.99
CA GLY A 343 4.84 21.83 23.13
C GLY A 343 6.19 22.04 23.85
N GLN A 344 6.22 21.91 25.18
CA GLN A 344 7.42 22.10 26.02
C GLN A 344 8.60 21.20 25.61
N PHE A 345 9.82 21.65 25.93
CA PHE A 345 11.06 20.97 25.53
C PHE A 345 11.14 19.50 25.95
N GLU A 346 10.66 19.18 27.16
CA GLU A 346 10.63 17.83 27.73
C GLU A 346 9.84 16.84 26.84
N ASN A 347 8.88 17.34 26.08
CA ASN A 347 8.00 16.55 25.22
C ASN A 347 8.49 16.38 23.78
N TRP A 348 9.63 16.99 23.43
CA TRP A 348 10.11 17.00 22.04
C TRP A 348 10.40 15.60 21.49
N ALA A 349 10.73 14.63 22.35
CA ALA A 349 10.90 13.25 21.92
C ALA A 349 9.60 12.66 21.33
N ILE A 350 8.46 12.90 22.00
CA ILE A 350 7.13 12.43 21.55
C ILE A 350 6.72 13.17 20.27
N TYR A 351 7.02 14.46 20.16
CA TYR A 351 6.72 15.20 18.93
C TYR A 351 7.58 14.77 17.75
N ARG A 352 8.86 14.43 17.94
CA ARG A 352 9.69 13.88 16.84
C ARG A 352 9.07 12.64 16.22
N THR A 353 8.32 11.85 16.99
CA THR A 353 7.60 10.67 16.48
C THR A 353 6.20 11.01 15.97
N LEU A 354 5.42 11.83 16.67
CA LEU A 354 3.99 12.00 16.39
C LEU A 354 3.63 13.22 15.52
N PHE A 355 4.56 14.15 15.31
CA PHE A 355 4.26 15.41 14.63
C PHE A 355 3.78 15.21 13.18
N ALA A 356 4.31 14.20 12.47
CA ALA A 356 3.87 13.89 11.11
C ALA A 356 2.36 13.57 11.07
N HIS A 357 1.86 12.78 12.02
CA HIS A 357 0.44 12.49 12.16
C HIS A 357 -0.35 13.76 12.56
N ALA A 358 0.15 14.54 13.52
CA ALA A 358 -0.49 15.80 13.92
C ALA A 358 -0.69 16.78 12.76
N ARG A 359 0.28 16.85 11.84
CA ARG A 359 0.20 17.67 10.62
C ARG A 359 -0.90 17.16 9.69
N VAL A 360 -0.96 15.85 9.46
CA VAL A 360 -2.02 15.22 8.63
C VAL A 360 -3.41 15.52 9.20
N ALA A 361 -3.57 15.56 10.52
CA ALA A 361 -4.84 15.89 11.15
C ALA A 361 -5.36 17.31 10.81
N SER A 362 -4.48 18.24 10.41
CA SER A 362 -4.89 19.59 10.02
C SER A 362 -5.71 19.62 8.72
N ASP A 363 -5.64 18.57 7.91
CA ASP A 363 -6.42 18.42 6.68
C ASP A 363 -7.79 17.78 6.92
N TYR A 364 -8.06 17.29 8.14
CA TYR A 364 -9.27 16.56 8.52
C TYR A 364 -10.16 17.36 9.45
N GLN A 365 -10.73 18.45 8.96
CA GLN A 365 -11.71 19.21 9.73
C GLN A 365 -12.91 18.30 10.08
N PRO A 366 -13.16 18.02 11.38
CA PRO A 366 -14.22 17.10 11.77
C PRO A 366 -15.58 17.79 11.88
N SER A 367 -16.61 16.97 12.13
CA SER A 367 -17.93 17.42 12.57
C SER A 367 -17.90 18.14 13.93
N GLU A 368 -19.01 18.79 14.26
CA GLU A 368 -19.15 19.65 15.43
C GLU A 368 -18.75 18.99 16.76
N ASN A 369 -18.96 17.69 16.92
CA ASN A 369 -18.75 16.97 18.19
C ASN A 369 -17.26 16.80 18.53
N THR A 370 -16.38 16.72 17.53
CA THR A 370 -14.94 16.45 17.71
C THR A 370 -14.08 17.69 17.50
N VAL A 371 -14.72 18.82 17.18
CA VAL A 371 -14.03 20.06 16.79
C VAL A 371 -13.15 20.62 17.91
N GLU A 372 -13.51 20.38 19.18
CA GLU A 372 -12.72 20.80 20.35
C GLU A 372 -11.42 19.99 20.47
N SER A 373 -11.50 18.65 20.42
CA SER A 373 -10.33 17.77 20.40
C SER A 373 -9.40 18.09 19.23
N TRP A 374 -9.96 18.43 18.07
CA TRP A 374 -9.21 18.89 16.90
C TRP A 374 -8.50 20.23 17.16
N ALA A 375 -9.17 21.21 17.75
CA ALA A 375 -8.54 22.48 18.11
C ALA A 375 -7.42 22.30 19.14
N ILE A 376 -7.57 21.39 20.10
CA ILE A 376 -6.52 21.03 21.07
C ILE A 376 -5.31 20.42 20.36
N LEU A 377 -5.55 19.44 19.48
CA LEU A 377 -4.52 18.79 18.66
C LEU A 377 -3.75 19.82 17.82
N LEU A 378 -4.46 20.71 17.13
CA LEU A 378 -3.86 21.74 16.30
C LEU A 378 -3.09 22.78 17.11
N HIS A 379 -3.62 23.21 18.25
CA HIS A 379 -2.91 24.13 19.15
C HIS A 379 -1.59 23.52 19.65
N LYS A 380 -1.63 22.27 20.14
CA LYS A 380 -0.44 21.54 20.61
C LYS A 380 0.60 21.37 19.49
N GLY A 381 0.17 20.96 18.29
CA GLY A 381 1.06 20.81 17.14
C GLY A 381 1.63 22.13 16.61
N GLY A 382 0.80 23.18 16.60
CA GLY A 382 1.19 24.52 16.19
C GLY A 382 2.22 25.15 17.14
N TRP A 383 2.03 25.02 18.45
CA TRP A 383 2.99 25.49 19.45
C TRP A 383 4.35 24.80 19.30
N TYR A 384 4.39 23.47 19.16
CA TYR A 384 5.64 22.76 18.88
C TYR A 384 6.30 23.23 17.58
N SER A 385 5.52 23.43 16.51
CA SER A 385 6.04 23.93 15.23
C SER A 385 6.69 25.30 15.36
N TRP A 386 6.07 26.19 16.14
CA TRP A 386 6.60 27.52 16.42
C TRP A 386 7.93 27.45 17.17
N LEU A 387 8.03 26.62 18.21
CA LEU A 387 9.27 26.41 18.97
C LEU A 387 10.40 25.79 18.12
N GLN A 388 10.06 25.03 17.07
CA GLN A 388 11.02 24.46 16.13
C GLN A 388 11.36 25.41 14.95
N GLY A 389 10.85 26.65 14.95
CA GLY A 389 11.06 27.62 13.86
C GLY A 389 10.32 27.27 12.57
N ARG A 390 9.36 26.34 12.60
CA ARG A 390 8.55 25.92 11.43
C ARG A 390 7.29 26.77 11.33
N TYR A 391 7.48 28.07 11.07
CA TYR A 391 6.41 29.06 11.20
C TYR A 391 5.23 28.85 10.24
N GLU A 392 5.45 28.37 9.01
CA GLU A 392 4.36 28.06 8.08
C GLU A 392 3.39 26.99 8.64
N ASN A 393 3.95 25.89 9.18
CA ASN A 393 3.15 24.83 9.81
C ASN A 393 2.46 25.36 11.08
N ALA A 394 3.17 26.15 11.88
CA ALA A 394 2.61 26.76 13.08
C ALA A 394 1.40 27.63 12.75
N GLN A 395 1.52 28.49 11.73
CA GLN A 395 0.45 29.38 11.30
C GLN A 395 -0.78 28.58 10.83
N GLN A 396 -0.59 27.60 9.95
CA GLN A 396 -1.69 26.78 9.42
C GLN A 396 -2.47 26.07 10.53
N MET A 397 -1.80 25.54 11.55
CA MET A 397 -2.44 24.83 12.65
C MET A 397 -3.08 25.80 13.65
N LEU A 398 -2.37 26.86 14.04
CA LEU A 398 -2.83 27.82 15.07
C LEU A 398 -4.03 28.66 14.61
N VAL A 399 -4.06 29.07 13.34
CA VAL A 399 -5.19 29.83 12.79
C VAL A 399 -6.47 28.99 12.84
N LYS A 400 -6.42 27.73 12.36
CA LYS A 400 -7.55 26.80 12.42
C LYS A 400 -8.00 26.54 13.86
N ALA A 401 -7.06 26.35 14.80
CA ALA A 401 -7.38 26.17 16.21
C ALA A 401 -8.05 27.40 16.83
N LYS A 402 -7.55 28.60 16.51
CA LYS A 402 -8.12 29.88 16.95
C LYS A 402 -9.55 30.06 16.46
N GLU A 403 -9.80 29.88 15.16
CA GLU A 403 -11.14 30.04 14.57
C GLU A 403 -12.18 29.14 15.23
N VAL A 404 -11.81 27.90 15.59
CA VAL A 404 -12.69 26.98 16.31
C VAL A 404 -12.95 27.47 17.73
N ARG A 405 -11.91 27.84 18.47
CA ARG A 405 -12.05 28.29 19.87
C ARG A 405 -12.84 29.59 19.98
N GLU A 406 -12.62 30.55 19.09
CA GLU A 406 -13.42 31.78 19.02
C GLU A 406 -14.91 31.50 18.82
N LYS A 407 -15.25 30.54 17.95
CA LYS A 407 -16.65 30.15 17.68
C LYS A 407 -17.30 29.42 18.85
N ARG A 408 -16.55 28.61 19.60
CA ARG A 408 -17.09 27.75 20.68
C ARG A 408 -17.05 28.40 22.06
N LEU A 409 -15.95 29.04 22.41
CA LEU A 409 -15.64 29.55 23.75
C LEU A 409 -15.75 31.08 23.84
N GLY A 410 -15.77 31.78 22.69
CA GLY A 410 -15.73 33.23 22.62
C GLY A 410 -14.31 33.80 22.58
N LYS A 411 -14.21 35.10 22.29
CA LYS A 411 -12.92 35.79 22.08
C LYS A 411 -12.14 36.02 23.38
N ASP A 412 -12.84 36.12 24.50
CA ASP A 412 -12.25 36.45 25.80
C ASP A 412 -11.85 35.20 26.61
N ASP A 413 -12.04 34.01 26.05
CA ASP A 413 -11.60 32.77 26.68
C ASP A 413 -10.07 32.63 26.65
N VAL A 414 -9.50 32.09 27.73
CA VAL A 414 -8.05 31.94 27.91
C VAL A 414 -7.43 31.04 26.84
N ALA A 415 -8.11 29.97 26.44
CA ALA A 415 -7.61 29.07 25.39
C ALA A 415 -7.67 29.73 24.01
N THR A 416 -8.66 30.59 23.77
CA THR A 416 -8.72 31.45 22.57
C THR A 416 -7.57 32.46 22.54
N PHE A 417 -7.30 33.11 23.68
CA PHE A 417 -6.20 34.08 23.81
C PHE A 417 -4.84 33.44 23.56
N LEU A 418 -4.57 32.26 24.13
CA LEU A 418 -3.32 31.53 23.93
C LEU A 418 -3.07 31.16 22.46
N SER A 419 -4.09 30.65 21.75
CA SER A 419 -3.96 30.39 20.30
C SER A 419 -3.73 31.67 19.50
N THR A 420 -4.34 32.77 19.93
CA THR A 420 -4.23 34.07 19.27
C THR A 420 -2.84 34.67 19.43
N SER A 421 -2.26 34.64 20.64
CA SER A 421 -0.90 35.13 20.92
C SER A 421 0.13 34.41 20.06
N PHE A 422 0.13 33.07 20.06
CA PHE A 422 1.08 32.30 19.25
C PHE A 422 0.86 32.51 17.75
N SER A 423 -0.38 32.66 17.30
CA SER A 423 -0.67 32.95 15.88
C SER A 423 -0.12 34.31 15.44
N TYR A 424 -0.27 35.36 16.24
CA TYR A 424 0.25 36.68 15.92
C TYR A 424 1.78 36.70 15.89
N ASP A 425 2.44 36.11 16.89
CA ASP A 425 3.90 36.01 16.91
C ASP A 425 4.44 35.21 15.72
N THR A 426 3.75 34.14 15.32
CA THR A 426 4.11 33.36 14.12
C THR A 426 4.06 34.22 12.85
N MET A 427 3.01 35.03 12.69
CA MET A 427 2.83 35.89 11.51
C MET A 427 3.95 36.92 11.39
N CYS A 428 4.36 37.52 12.52
CA CYS A 428 5.50 38.44 12.54
C CYS A 428 6.79 37.77 12.04
N HIS A 429 7.03 36.51 12.39
CA HIS A 429 8.22 35.78 11.94
C HIS A 429 8.15 35.32 10.47
N THR A 430 6.97 34.93 9.96
CA THR A 430 6.80 34.62 8.52
C THR A 430 6.94 35.85 7.63
N ASP A 431 6.45 37.01 8.07
CA ASP A 431 6.54 38.26 7.29
C ASP A 431 8.00 38.76 7.18
N ILE A 432 8.81 38.53 8.23
CA ILE A 432 10.26 38.79 8.22
C ILE A 432 11.00 37.81 7.28
N ALA A 433 10.58 36.55 7.21
CA ALA A 433 11.19 35.55 6.31
C ALA A 433 10.86 35.77 4.83
N HIS A 434 9.73 36.43 4.53
CA HIS A 434 9.30 36.76 3.17
C HIS A 434 9.71 38.18 2.71
N THR A 435 10.45 38.94 3.51
CA THR A 435 11.03 40.21 3.08
C THR A 435 12.33 39.93 2.29
N PRO A 436 12.42 40.26 0.99
CA PRO A 436 13.67 40.10 0.27
C PRO A 436 14.68 41.17 0.73
N GLY A 437 15.71 40.71 1.42
CA GLY A 437 16.94 41.47 1.66
C GLY A 437 17.00 42.13 3.04
N PHE A 438 17.52 41.40 4.02
CA PHE A 438 18.47 41.94 4.99
C PHE A 438 19.33 40.77 5.51
N GLU A 439 20.53 40.62 4.94
CA GLU A 439 21.62 39.88 5.59
C GLU A 439 21.99 40.64 6.86
N VAL A 440 21.91 39.95 8.01
CA VAL A 440 22.43 40.47 9.28
C VAL A 440 23.88 39.99 9.40
N GLN A 441 24.81 40.95 9.48
CA GLN A 441 26.21 40.73 9.85
C GLN A 441 26.37 40.20 11.27
#